data_AF-A0A6G0IFV7-F1
#
_entry.id   AF-A0A6G0IFV7-F1
#
_cell.length_a   1.000
_cell.length_b   1.000
_cell.length_c   1.000
_cell.angle_alpha   90.00
_cell.angle_beta   90.00
_cell.angle_gamma   90.00
#
_symmetry.space_group_name_H-M   'P 1'
#
loop_
_entity.id
_entity.type
_entity.pdbx_description
1 polymer ?
#
loop_
_entity_poly.entity_id
_entity_poly.type
_entity_poly.pdbx_seq_one_letter_code
_entity_poly.pdbx_strand_id
1 'polypeptide(L)'
;MQAASATGVLSHLSRLEVHARSRKTEPQQRSRVTELKAAAEQLRMRREQLRAEVETHKNLQKLRTSMDKRREDKEGEEGMDEDSEDSELLRLMARHTQLNDLLYAHHIIGGYDAIKTRQGQGLCLSLPTAYDGVFLETYNLEIDVKPAPRIARHNIPPFIPLSDLVEQSDMKTDIRAFLDTLSQHLNAFSGRKQQLKLVKELHKSVEVMESNALCSILVMMVTVPNEKTAILCTLDYTDHTRCLPTRVHFECNGKPLADSPDWDTNRSLLLETPVHKALSTMRRMGNIV
;
A
#
# COMPACT_ATOMS: atom_id res chain seq x y z
N MET A 1 -10.48 -39.36 16.21
CA MET A 1 -10.60 -38.09 16.96
C MET A 1 -10.69 -36.97 15.94
N GLN A 2 -11.80 -36.24 15.95
CA GLN A 2 -12.20 -35.27 14.93
C GLN A 2 -11.23 -34.08 14.86
N ALA A 3 -10.85 -33.71 13.63
CA ALA A 3 -10.03 -32.55 13.34
C ALA A 3 -10.74 -31.27 13.80
N ALA A 4 -10.14 -30.58 14.76
CA ALA A 4 -10.59 -29.27 15.19
C ALA A 4 -10.48 -28.28 14.03
N SER A 5 -11.61 -27.64 13.69
CA SER A 5 -11.74 -26.55 12.74
C SER A 5 -10.63 -25.51 12.94
N ALA A 6 -9.66 -25.47 12.01
CA ALA A 6 -8.55 -24.51 11.99
C ALA A 6 -8.99 -23.08 11.58
N THR A 7 -10.28 -22.83 11.44
CA THR A 7 -10.84 -21.51 11.13
C THR A 7 -11.30 -20.86 12.44
N GLY A 8 -10.49 -19.94 12.98
CA GLY A 8 -10.84 -19.21 14.20
C GLY A 8 -12.17 -18.46 14.05
N VAL A 9 -12.94 -18.34 15.14
CA VAL A 9 -14.27 -17.67 15.14
C VAL A 9 -14.21 -16.27 14.51
N LEU A 10 -13.13 -15.52 14.75
CA LEU A 10 -12.93 -14.18 14.19
C LEU A 10 -12.75 -14.17 12.67
N SER A 11 -12.02 -15.13 12.10
CA SER A 11 -11.86 -15.21 10.63
C SER A 11 -13.17 -15.61 9.96
N HIS A 12 -13.95 -16.48 10.61
CA HIS A 12 -15.29 -16.84 10.15
C HIS A 12 -16.25 -15.65 10.16
N LEU A 13 -16.29 -14.87 11.25
CA LEU A 13 -17.11 -13.66 11.35
C LEU A 13 -16.71 -12.61 10.32
N SER A 14 -15.41 -12.37 10.14
CA SER A 14 -14.89 -11.47 9.11
C SER A 14 -15.33 -11.90 7.71
N ARG A 15 -15.29 -13.20 7.40
CA ARG A 15 -15.73 -13.74 6.10
C ARG A 15 -17.23 -13.54 5.87
N LEU A 16 -18.05 -13.71 6.91
CA LEU A 16 -19.49 -13.48 6.85
C LEU A 16 -19.82 -11.99 6.63
N GLU A 17 -19.10 -11.08 7.30
CA GLU A 17 -19.24 -9.64 7.09
C GLU A 17 -18.94 -9.26 5.64
N VAL A 18 -17.85 -9.79 5.07
CA VAL A 18 -17.50 -9.60 3.65
C VAL A 18 -18.59 -10.12 2.73
N HIS A 19 -19.08 -11.34 2.94
CA HIS A 19 -20.12 -11.95 2.10
C HIS A 19 -21.47 -11.22 2.18
N ALA A 20 -21.86 -10.75 3.36
CA ALA A 20 -23.10 -9.99 3.54
C ALA A 20 -23.05 -8.65 2.77
N ARG A 21 -21.85 -8.05 2.69
CA ARG A 21 -21.63 -6.76 2.01
C ARG A 21 -21.44 -6.92 0.50
N SER A 22 -20.76 -7.97 0.06
CA SER A 22 -20.46 -8.19 -1.37
C SER A 22 -21.70 -8.50 -2.22
N ARG A 23 -22.77 -9.05 -1.62
CA ARG A 23 -24.06 -9.29 -2.30
C ARG A 23 -24.76 -8.01 -2.78
N LYS A 24 -24.37 -6.82 -2.28
CA LYS A 24 -24.91 -5.53 -2.73
C LYS A 24 -24.14 -4.93 -3.94
N THR A 25 -23.12 -5.61 -4.47
CA THR A 25 -22.08 -4.98 -5.35
C THR A 25 -21.95 -5.54 -6.77
N GLU A 26 -22.79 -6.51 -7.18
CA GLU A 26 -22.67 -7.15 -8.51
C GLU A 26 -22.76 -6.21 -9.74
N PRO A 27 -23.44 -5.04 -9.72
CA PRO A 27 -23.43 -4.14 -10.88
C PRO A 27 -22.10 -3.38 -11.08
N GLN A 28 -21.26 -3.27 -10.05
CA GLN A 28 -20.19 -2.26 -9.98
C GLN A 28 -18.82 -2.74 -10.50
N GLN A 29 -18.62 -4.06 -10.63
CA GLN A 29 -17.37 -4.61 -11.16
C GLN A 29 -17.15 -4.30 -12.65
N ARG A 30 -18.23 -4.18 -13.44
CA ARG A 30 -18.12 -3.87 -14.89
C ARG A 30 -17.67 -2.43 -15.17
N SER A 31 -18.17 -1.44 -14.40
CA SER A 31 -17.73 -0.03 -14.50
C SER A 31 -16.25 0.14 -14.15
N ARG A 32 -15.80 -0.60 -13.13
CA ARG A 32 -14.42 -0.50 -12.65
C ARG A 32 -13.39 -1.11 -13.59
N VAL A 33 -13.75 -2.19 -14.29
CA VAL A 33 -12.90 -2.78 -15.34
C VAL A 33 -12.72 -1.81 -16.50
N THR A 34 -13.74 -1.02 -16.86
CA THR A 34 -13.62 -0.01 -17.92
C THR A 34 -12.76 1.18 -17.50
N GLU A 35 -12.88 1.66 -16.26
CA GLU A 35 -12.05 2.74 -15.71
C GLU A 35 -10.57 2.32 -15.62
N LEU A 36 -10.29 1.11 -15.12
CA LEU A 36 -8.93 0.59 -15.02
C LEU A 36 -8.27 0.38 -16.39
N LYS A 37 -9.04 -0.02 -17.40
CA LYS A 37 -8.56 -0.12 -18.78
C LYS A 37 -8.17 1.25 -19.34
N ALA A 38 -9.00 2.27 -19.12
CA ALA A 38 -8.70 3.63 -19.55
C ALA A 38 -7.44 4.19 -18.85
N ALA A 39 -7.29 3.97 -17.55
CA ALA A 39 -6.09 4.36 -16.81
C ALA A 39 -4.82 3.63 -17.30
N ALA A 40 -4.93 2.35 -17.63
CA ALA A 40 -3.82 1.57 -18.17
C ALA A 40 -3.36 2.07 -19.54
N GLU A 41 -4.28 2.49 -20.40
CA GLU A 41 -3.95 3.08 -21.70
C GLU A 41 -3.25 4.44 -21.56
N GLN A 42 -3.72 5.30 -20.65
CA GLN A 42 -3.06 6.57 -20.36
C GLN A 42 -1.63 6.38 -19.83
N LEU A 43 -1.41 5.41 -18.93
CA LEU A 43 -0.09 5.09 -18.42
C LEU A 43 0.83 4.50 -19.50
N ARG A 44 0.30 3.71 -20.44
CA ARG A 44 1.07 3.22 -21.60
C ARG A 44 1.54 4.37 -22.49
N MET A 45 0.66 5.29 -22.83
CA MET A 45 1.00 6.50 -23.60
C MET A 45 2.08 7.31 -22.90
N ARG A 46 1.96 7.52 -21.57
CA ARG A 46 2.95 8.26 -20.80
C ARG A 46 4.31 7.56 -20.75
N ARG A 47 4.32 6.23 -20.62
CA ARG A 47 5.55 5.43 -20.66
C ARG A 47 6.26 5.55 -22.01
N GLU A 48 5.52 5.51 -23.11
CA GLU A 48 6.08 5.64 -24.46
C GLU A 48 6.67 7.04 -24.68
N GLN A 49 5.98 8.08 -24.21
CA GLN A 49 6.49 9.46 -24.24
C GLN A 49 7.81 9.59 -23.47
N LEU A 50 7.87 9.09 -22.23
CA LEU A 50 9.09 9.13 -21.42
C LEU A 50 10.22 8.29 -22.03
N ARG A 51 9.89 7.16 -22.67
CA ARG A 51 10.88 6.32 -23.35
C ARG A 51 11.51 7.05 -24.54
N ALA A 52 10.71 7.81 -25.29
CA ALA A 52 11.22 8.64 -26.38
C ALA A 52 12.14 9.76 -25.84
N GLU A 53 11.75 10.41 -24.74
CA GLU A 53 12.55 11.47 -24.10
C GLU A 53 13.87 10.97 -23.51
N VAL A 54 13.91 9.74 -22.98
CA VAL A 54 15.14 9.09 -22.52
C VAL A 54 16.04 8.74 -23.71
N GLU A 55 15.48 8.27 -24.82
CA GLU A 55 16.27 7.94 -26.02
C GLU A 55 16.87 9.20 -26.66
N THR A 56 16.14 10.33 -26.67
CA THR A 56 16.70 11.61 -27.14
C THR A 56 17.82 12.10 -26.22
N HIS A 57 17.66 12.02 -24.90
CA HIS A 57 18.73 12.35 -23.95
C HIS A 57 19.95 11.45 -24.11
N LYS A 58 19.74 10.15 -24.32
CA LYS A 58 20.83 9.19 -24.54
C LYS A 58 21.58 9.47 -25.84
N ASN A 59 20.88 9.88 -26.90
CA ASN A 59 21.51 10.25 -28.16
C ASN A 59 22.27 11.58 -28.07
N LEU A 60 21.73 12.57 -27.35
CA LEU A 60 22.43 13.81 -27.03
C LEU A 60 23.68 13.57 -26.18
N GLN A 61 23.60 12.67 -25.19
CA GLN A 61 24.75 12.28 -24.37
C GLN A 61 25.82 11.57 -25.20
N LYS A 62 25.44 10.64 -26.10
CA LYS A 62 26.38 10.00 -27.04
C LYS A 62 27.09 11.04 -27.92
N LEU A 63 26.36 12.00 -28.48
CA LEU A 63 26.94 13.12 -29.24
C LEU A 63 27.93 13.93 -28.40
N ARG A 64 27.58 14.25 -27.15
CA ARG A 64 28.46 14.99 -26.22
C ARG A 64 29.73 14.21 -25.88
N THR A 65 29.60 12.92 -25.55
CA THR A 65 30.77 12.05 -25.30
C THR A 65 31.64 11.85 -26.54
N SER A 66 31.08 11.85 -27.76
CA SER A 66 31.87 11.78 -29.00
C SER A 66 32.65 13.06 -29.31
N MET A 67 32.17 14.20 -28.81
CA MET A 67 32.85 15.50 -28.90
C MET A 67 33.97 15.62 -27.86
N ASP A 68 33.74 15.09 -26.65
CA ASP A 68 34.75 15.07 -25.57
C ASP A 68 35.85 14.02 -25.84
N LYS A 69 35.53 12.87 -26.45
CA LYS A 69 36.53 11.87 -26.86
C LYS A 69 37.48 12.36 -27.96
N ARG A 70 37.13 13.43 -28.71
CA ARG A 70 38.06 14.13 -29.62
C ARG A 70 39.00 15.12 -28.91
N ARG A 71 38.76 15.39 -27.61
CA ARG A 71 39.58 16.28 -26.78
C ARG A 71 40.50 15.54 -25.82
N GLU A 72 40.15 14.31 -25.42
CA GLU A 72 40.86 13.52 -24.40
C GLU A 72 41.97 12.58 -24.95
N ASP A 73 42.33 12.64 -26.23
CA ASP A 73 43.52 11.92 -26.78
C ASP A 73 44.86 12.56 -26.35
N LYS A 74 44.87 13.41 -25.32
CA LYS A 74 46.05 13.98 -24.67
C LYS A 74 45.80 14.03 -23.18
N GLU A 75 46.74 13.48 -22.41
CA GLU A 75 46.72 13.32 -20.93
C GLU A 75 45.97 12.03 -20.54
N GLY A 76 46.61 10.93 -20.16
CA GLY A 76 47.91 10.74 -19.52
C GLY A 76 47.66 9.75 -18.38
N GLU A 77 47.94 8.48 -18.62
CA GLU A 77 47.91 7.41 -17.63
C GLU A 77 48.99 7.68 -16.57
N GLU A 78 48.59 7.75 -15.30
CA GLU A 78 49.51 7.48 -14.20
C GLU A 78 48.86 6.46 -13.27
N GLY A 79 49.39 5.24 -13.34
CA GLY A 79 49.14 4.18 -12.38
C GLY A 79 49.89 4.46 -11.08
N MET A 80 49.27 4.11 -9.96
CA MET A 80 49.93 4.09 -8.67
C MET A 80 49.61 2.74 -8.01
N ASP A 81 50.66 1.95 -7.77
CA ASP A 81 50.62 0.67 -7.08
C ASP A 81 50.15 0.85 -5.62
N GLU A 82 49.03 0.21 -5.27
CA GLU A 82 48.47 0.15 -3.92
C GLU A 82 48.75 -1.22 -3.28
N ASP A 83 49.89 -1.40 -2.62
CA ASP A 83 50.18 -2.58 -1.80
C ASP A 83 50.36 -2.16 -0.33
N SER A 84 49.26 -2.13 0.43
CA SER A 84 49.25 -2.11 1.90
C SER A 84 47.98 -2.80 2.42
N GLU A 85 48.10 -3.63 3.47
CA GLU A 85 46.98 -4.33 4.12
C GLU A 85 45.88 -3.36 4.62
N ASP A 86 46.27 -2.12 4.94
CA ASP A 86 45.33 -1.04 5.29
C ASP A 86 44.46 -0.63 4.10
N SER A 87 45.00 -0.66 2.88
CA SER A 87 44.25 -0.39 1.64
C SER A 87 43.21 -1.50 1.38
N GLU A 88 43.58 -2.76 1.60
CA GLU A 88 42.64 -3.88 1.46
C GLU A 88 41.50 -3.82 2.48
N LEU A 89 41.82 -3.49 3.74
CA LEU A 89 40.81 -3.32 4.79
C LEU A 89 39.88 -2.15 4.48
N LEU A 90 40.41 -1.00 4.03
CA LEU A 90 39.63 0.15 3.58
C LEU A 90 38.71 -0.20 2.41
N ARG A 91 39.22 -0.96 1.42
CA ARG A 91 38.43 -1.44 0.27
C ARG A 91 37.32 -2.39 0.71
N LEU A 92 37.58 -3.27 1.67
CA LEU A 92 36.58 -4.17 2.24
C LEU A 92 35.51 -3.42 3.05
N MET A 93 35.90 -2.42 3.84
CA MET A 93 34.97 -1.57 4.58
C MET A 93 34.08 -0.76 3.64
N ALA A 94 34.66 -0.14 2.61
CA ALA A 94 33.90 0.59 1.60
C ALA A 94 32.89 -0.33 0.90
N ARG A 95 33.32 -1.54 0.52
CA ARG A 95 32.43 -2.54 -0.09
C ARG A 95 31.33 -3.00 0.86
N HIS A 96 31.65 -3.21 2.14
CA HIS A 96 30.66 -3.59 3.15
C HIS A 96 29.60 -2.50 3.33
N THR A 97 30.00 -1.23 3.41
CA THR A 97 29.07 -0.10 3.47
C THR A 97 28.19 -0.02 2.21
N GLN A 98 28.77 -0.16 1.02
CA GLN A 98 28.02 -0.19 -0.24
C GLN A 98 26.98 -1.32 -0.28
N LEU A 99 27.33 -2.52 0.21
CA LEU A 99 26.40 -3.65 0.28
C LEU A 99 25.28 -3.41 1.29
N ASN A 100 25.57 -2.79 2.43
CA ASN A 100 24.56 -2.42 3.41
C ASN A 100 23.61 -1.33 2.87
N ASP A 101 24.15 -0.32 2.18
CA ASP A 101 23.33 0.72 1.55
C ASP A 101 22.40 0.11 0.49
N LEU A 102 22.91 -0.85 -0.30
CA LEU A 102 22.11 -1.58 -1.28
C LEU A 102 21.02 -2.45 -0.60
N LEU A 103 21.37 -3.14 0.50
CA LEU A 103 20.41 -3.93 1.26
C LEU A 103 19.33 -3.05 1.88
N TYR A 104 19.71 -1.90 2.43
CA TYR A 104 18.78 -0.92 2.98
C TYR A 104 17.88 -0.32 1.90
N ALA A 105 18.43 0.00 0.72
CA ALA A 105 17.63 0.40 -0.42
C ALA A 105 16.62 -0.69 -0.76
N HIS A 106 17.05 -1.96 -0.90
CA HIS A 106 16.14 -3.08 -1.14
C HIS A 106 15.05 -3.21 -0.08
N HIS A 107 15.38 -3.07 1.21
CA HIS A 107 14.39 -3.07 2.29
C HIS A 107 13.31 -2.00 2.08
N ILE A 108 13.69 -0.83 1.58
CA ILE A 108 12.77 0.29 1.33
C ILE A 108 11.93 0.07 0.06
N ILE A 109 12.55 -0.35 -1.04
CA ILE A 109 11.91 -0.37 -2.37
C ILE A 109 11.44 -1.75 -2.84
N GLY A 110 11.96 -2.82 -2.23
CA GLY A 110 11.77 -4.21 -2.65
C GLY A 110 10.45 -4.83 -2.19
N GLY A 111 9.69 -4.15 -1.34
CA GLY A 111 8.36 -4.56 -0.89
C GLY A 111 8.34 -5.68 0.17
N TYR A 112 9.33 -6.57 0.17
CA TYR A 112 9.52 -7.58 1.21
C TYR A 112 10.99 -8.00 1.30
N ASP A 113 11.41 -8.44 2.49
CA ASP A 113 12.71 -9.10 2.69
C ASP A 113 12.52 -10.60 2.80
N ALA A 114 13.51 -11.34 2.30
CA ALA A 114 13.45 -12.80 2.25
C ALA A 114 14.70 -13.41 2.87
N ILE A 115 14.52 -14.18 3.95
CA ILE A 115 15.59 -14.87 4.66
C ILE A 115 15.34 -16.38 4.59
N LYS A 116 16.33 -17.14 4.14
CA LYS A 116 16.26 -18.61 4.13
C LYS A 116 16.32 -19.12 5.58
N THR A 117 15.41 -20.01 5.95
CA THR A 117 15.37 -20.66 7.26
C THR A 117 15.60 -22.17 7.13
N ARG A 118 15.93 -22.82 8.26
CA ARG A 118 16.00 -24.29 8.38
C ARG A 118 16.84 -24.97 7.28
N GLN A 119 18.11 -24.57 7.14
CA GLN A 119 19.04 -25.12 6.15
C GLN A 119 18.52 -25.05 4.69
N GLY A 120 17.75 -24.02 4.35
CA GLY A 120 17.22 -23.80 3.00
C GLY A 120 15.92 -24.54 2.67
N GLN A 121 15.27 -25.13 3.67
CA GLN A 121 13.96 -25.78 3.51
C GLN A 121 12.78 -24.82 3.72
N GLY A 122 13.02 -23.67 4.36
CA GLY A 122 12.00 -22.65 4.60
C GLY A 122 12.44 -21.26 4.14
N LEU A 123 11.46 -20.38 3.99
CA LEU A 123 11.61 -18.98 3.64
C LEU A 123 10.83 -18.14 4.66
N CYS A 124 11.51 -17.22 5.34
CA CYS A 124 10.88 -16.20 6.16
C CYS A 124 10.81 -14.90 5.36
N LEU A 125 9.61 -14.36 5.25
CA LEU A 125 9.31 -13.15 4.50
C LEU A 125 8.86 -12.06 5.47
N SER A 126 9.51 -10.90 5.40
CA SER A 126 9.15 -9.71 6.16
C SER A 126 8.48 -8.71 5.21
N LEU A 127 7.22 -8.36 5.47
CA LEU A 127 6.41 -7.44 4.68
C LEU A 127 6.20 -6.14 5.48
N PRO A 128 7.05 -5.12 5.29
CA PRO A 128 6.82 -3.81 5.89
C PRO A 128 5.59 -3.13 5.28
N THR A 129 4.83 -2.44 6.10
CA THR A 129 3.76 -1.55 5.64
C THR A 129 4.19 -0.10 5.74
N ALA A 130 3.66 0.74 4.87
CA ALA A 130 3.97 2.16 4.87
C ALA A 130 2.72 3.01 4.61
N TYR A 131 2.72 4.21 5.17
CA TYR A 131 1.68 5.20 4.94
C TYR A 131 2.30 6.60 4.85
N ASP A 132 1.99 7.33 3.79
CA ASP A 132 2.47 8.70 3.54
C ASP A 132 4.01 8.84 3.66
N GLY A 133 4.75 7.84 3.15
CA GLY A 133 6.22 7.80 3.20
C GLY A 133 6.83 7.36 4.53
N VAL A 134 6.02 6.98 5.51
CA VAL A 134 6.46 6.53 6.84
C VAL A 134 6.21 5.03 6.99
N PHE A 135 7.23 4.29 7.44
CA PHE A 135 7.09 2.88 7.80
C PHE A 135 6.22 2.71 9.04
N LEU A 136 5.33 1.73 9.01
CA LEU A 136 4.43 1.39 10.10
C LEU A 136 4.86 0.06 10.73
N GLU A 137 4.05 -0.98 10.58
CA GLU A 137 4.25 -2.29 11.16
C GLU A 137 4.73 -3.30 10.09
N THR A 138 5.57 -4.24 10.51
CA THR A 138 6.09 -5.31 9.65
C THR A 138 5.42 -6.62 10.00
N TYR A 139 4.89 -7.28 8.97
CA TYR A 139 4.29 -8.60 9.08
C TYR A 139 5.26 -9.67 8.62
N ASN A 140 5.26 -10.81 9.30
CA ASN A 140 6.16 -11.92 9.03
C ASN A 140 5.37 -13.13 8.57
N LEU A 141 5.89 -13.80 7.54
CA LEU A 141 5.31 -14.98 6.92
C LEU A 141 6.42 -16.02 6.72
N GLU A 142 6.26 -17.20 7.32
CA GLU A 142 7.15 -18.34 7.13
C GLU A 142 6.50 -19.33 6.15
N ILE A 143 7.20 -19.68 5.08
CA ILE A 143 6.77 -20.61 4.03
C ILE A 143 7.75 -21.80 3.99
N ASP A 144 7.23 -23.02 4.09
CA ASP A 144 8.02 -24.23 3.78
C ASP A 144 8.10 -24.37 2.26
N VAL A 145 9.31 -24.52 1.69
CA VAL A 145 9.51 -24.58 0.23
C VAL A 145 9.38 -26.02 -0.32
N LYS A 146 9.69 -27.02 0.51
CA LYS A 146 9.66 -28.45 0.13
C LYS A 146 8.71 -29.24 1.03
N PRO A 147 7.95 -30.23 0.52
CA PRO A 147 7.86 -30.67 -0.88
C PRO A 147 6.96 -29.79 -1.76
N ALA A 148 6.11 -28.94 -1.17
CA ALA A 148 5.32 -27.94 -1.86
C ALA A 148 5.21 -26.68 -0.98
N PRO A 149 5.13 -25.47 -1.60
CA PRO A 149 5.03 -24.23 -0.85
C PRO A 149 3.78 -24.23 0.01
N ARG A 150 3.95 -24.07 1.32
CA ARG A 150 2.85 -23.94 2.29
C ARG A 150 3.22 -22.92 3.36
N ILE A 151 2.22 -22.19 3.83
CA ILE A 151 2.39 -21.28 4.95
C ILE A 151 2.56 -22.11 6.22
N ALA A 152 3.71 -21.96 6.89
CA ALA A 152 4.03 -22.63 8.14
C ALA A 152 3.59 -21.81 9.35
N ARG A 153 3.95 -20.51 9.38
CA ARG A 153 3.65 -19.58 10.49
C ARG A 153 3.47 -18.17 9.96
N HIS A 154 2.64 -17.37 10.62
CA HIS A 154 2.50 -15.94 10.31
C HIS A 154 1.98 -15.15 11.50
N ASN A 155 2.18 -13.83 11.48
CA ASN A 155 1.52 -12.87 12.38
C ASN A 155 0.47 -12.01 11.64
N ILE A 156 0.09 -12.42 10.42
CA ILE A 156 -0.90 -11.71 9.60
C ILE A 156 -2.28 -11.73 10.29
N PRO A 157 -2.99 -10.59 10.35
CA PRO A 157 -4.26 -10.51 11.05
C PRO A 157 -5.32 -11.51 10.52
N PRO A 158 -6.15 -12.11 11.40
CA PRO A 158 -7.03 -13.23 11.04
C PRO A 158 -8.17 -12.86 10.08
N PHE A 159 -8.44 -11.57 9.92
CA PHE A 159 -9.45 -11.04 9.00
C PHE A 159 -8.94 -10.91 7.55
N ILE A 160 -7.64 -11.06 7.31
CA ILE A 160 -7.06 -11.13 5.97
C ILE A 160 -7.21 -12.58 5.49
N PRO A 161 -7.89 -12.82 4.35
CA PRO A 161 -8.27 -14.17 3.92
C PRO A 161 -7.10 -14.92 3.26
N LEU A 162 -6.07 -15.27 4.04
CA LEU A 162 -4.86 -15.89 3.52
C LEU A 162 -5.11 -17.16 2.70
N SER A 163 -6.02 -18.04 3.14
CA SER A 163 -6.37 -19.25 2.42
C SER A 163 -6.92 -18.93 1.02
N ASP A 164 -7.85 -17.98 0.94
CA ASP A 164 -8.45 -17.55 -0.33
C ASP A 164 -7.38 -16.91 -1.23
N LEU A 165 -6.46 -16.12 -0.66
CA LEU A 165 -5.36 -15.51 -1.42
C LEU A 165 -4.40 -16.55 -1.99
N VAL A 166 -4.04 -17.59 -1.23
CA VAL A 166 -3.18 -18.68 -1.69
C VAL A 166 -3.82 -19.45 -2.84
N GLU A 167 -5.13 -19.70 -2.76
CA GLU A 167 -5.89 -20.39 -3.81
C GLU A 167 -6.02 -19.56 -5.08
N GLN A 168 -6.32 -18.26 -4.96
CA GLN A 168 -6.52 -17.35 -6.10
C GLN A 168 -5.23 -17.07 -6.89
N SER A 169 -4.09 -17.04 -6.21
CA SER A 169 -2.80 -16.68 -6.83
C SER A 169 -2.01 -17.90 -7.34
N ASP A 170 -2.51 -19.11 -7.13
CA ASP A 170 -1.78 -20.37 -7.35
C ASP A 170 -0.34 -20.25 -6.82
N MET A 171 -0.20 -20.10 -5.50
CA MET A 171 1.09 -19.86 -4.81
C MET A 171 2.20 -20.86 -5.18
N LYS A 172 1.84 -22.04 -5.70
CA LYS A 172 2.79 -23.04 -6.21
C LYS A 172 3.52 -22.58 -7.46
N THR A 173 2.84 -21.81 -8.30
CA THR A 173 3.32 -21.34 -9.60
C THR A 173 3.82 -19.90 -9.50
N ASP A 174 3.11 -19.03 -8.77
CA ASP A 174 3.47 -17.61 -8.64
C ASP A 174 3.41 -17.09 -7.20
N ILE A 175 4.49 -17.32 -6.46
CA ILE A 175 4.65 -16.77 -5.11
C ILE A 175 4.69 -15.23 -5.11
N ARG A 176 5.09 -14.58 -6.21
CA ARG A 176 5.16 -13.11 -6.27
C ARG A 176 3.76 -12.51 -6.36
N ALA A 177 2.89 -13.06 -7.23
CA ALA A 177 1.50 -12.62 -7.30
C ALA A 177 0.77 -12.74 -5.95
N PHE A 178 1.04 -13.82 -5.21
CA PHE A 178 0.57 -13.99 -3.84
C PHE A 178 1.07 -12.87 -2.91
N LEU A 179 2.37 -12.61 -2.90
CA LEU A 179 2.99 -11.59 -2.02
C LEU A 179 2.55 -10.17 -2.37
N ASP A 180 2.39 -9.86 -3.65
CA ASP A 180 1.89 -8.56 -4.10
C ASP A 180 0.46 -8.33 -3.60
N THR A 181 -0.40 -9.34 -3.76
CA THR A 181 -1.79 -9.27 -3.30
C THR A 181 -1.87 -9.17 -1.77
N LEU A 182 -1.05 -9.93 -1.06
CA LEU A 182 -0.96 -9.86 0.39
C LEU A 182 -0.45 -8.47 0.85
N SER A 183 0.59 -7.95 0.21
CA SER A 183 1.15 -6.63 0.51
C SER A 183 0.11 -5.53 0.34
N GLN A 184 -0.73 -5.60 -0.70
CA GLN A 184 -1.84 -4.66 -0.89
C GLN A 184 -2.84 -4.69 0.27
N HIS A 185 -3.24 -5.88 0.73
CA HIS A 185 -4.15 -6.01 1.87
C HIS A 185 -3.54 -5.44 3.17
N LEU A 186 -2.27 -5.74 3.43
CA LEU A 186 -1.56 -5.27 4.62
C LEU A 186 -1.41 -3.75 4.60
N ASN A 187 -0.94 -3.17 3.49
CA ASN A 187 -0.80 -1.72 3.34
C ASN A 187 -2.16 -1.01 3.44
N ALA A 188 -3.21 -1.56 2.85
CA ALA A 188 -4.57 -1.02 2.97
C ALA A 188 -5.08 -1.03 4.41
N PHE A 189 -4.89 -2.13 5.12
CA PHE A 189 -5.26 -2.24 6.53
C PHE A 189 -4.48 -1.25 7.41
N SER A 190 -3.14 -1.29 7.35
CA SER A 190 -2.29 -0.41 8.17
C SER A 190 -2.49 1.06 7.81
N GLY A 191 -2.74 1.38 6.54
CA GLY A 191 -3.09 2.73 6.10
C GLY A 191 -4.44 3.22 6.63
N ARG A 192 -5.48 2.38 6.67
CA ARG A 192 -6.79 2.75 7.27
C ARG A 192 -6.67 2.92 8.79
N LYS A 193 -5.95 2.03 9.46
CA LYS A 193 -5.65 2.11 10.90
C LYS A 193 -4.88 3.40 11.23
N GLN A 194 -3.90 3.76 10.41
CA GLN A 194 -3.13 5.00 10.59
C GLN A 194 -3.99 6.24 10.32
N GLN A 195 -4.82 6.24 9.28
CA GLN A 195 -5.77 7.33 9.05
C GLN A 195 -6.71 7.53 10.25
N LEU A 196 -7.27 6.45 10.80
CA LEU A 196 -8.12 6.50 11.98
C LEU A 196 -7.41 7.13 13.18
N LYS A 197 -6.15 6.76 13.41
CA LYS A 197 -5.31 7.37 14.44
C LYS A 197 -5.15 8.88 14.20
N LEU A 198 -4.81 9.28 12.97
CA LEU A 198 -4.64 10.69 12.60
C LEU A 198 -5.94 11.50 12.72
N VAL A 199 -7.10 10.91 12.42
CA VAL A 199 -8.40 11.56 12.64
C VAL A 199 -8.57 11.90 14.13
N LYS A 200 -8.35 10.93 15.02
CA LYS A 200 -8.48 11.13 16.47
C LYS A 200 -7.49 12.16 17.02
N GLU A 201 -6.27 12.22 16.47
CA GLU A 201 -5.22 13.14 16.92
C GLU A 201 -5.40 14.56 16.38
N LEU A 202 -5.71 14.73 15.10
CA LEU A 202 -5.75 16.03 14.41
C LEU A 202 -7.14 16.69 14.40
N HIS A 203 -8.21 15.91 14.53
CA HIS A 203 -9.59 16.37 14.41
C HIS A 203 -10.38 16.16 15.70
N LYS A 204 -10.01 16.86 16.76
CA LYS A 204 -10.70 16.80 18.08
C LYS A 204 -12.19 17.18 18.03
N SER A 205 -12.61 17.94 17.02
CA SER A 205 -14.02 18.31 16.78
C SER A 205 -14.83 17.20 16.11
N VAL A 206 -14.18 16.14 15.61
CA VAL A 206 -14.82 15.00 14.96
C VAL A 206 -14.85 13.84 15.95
N GLU A 207 -16.05 13.39 16.29
CA GLU A 207 -16.21 12.25 17.19
C GLU A 207 -16.21 10.95 16.38
N VAL A 208 -15.27 10.06 16.65
CA VAL A 208 -15.23 8.72 16.05
C VAL A 208 -16.10 7.79 16.87
N MET A 209 -17.25 7.40 16.32
CA MET A 209 -18.24 6.57 17.01
C MET A 209 -17.92 5.08 16.93
N GLU A 210 -17.60 4.60 15.72
CA GLU A 210 -17.38 3.18 15.48
C GLU A 210 -16.27 2.97 14.43
N SER A 211 -15.46 1.95 14.68
CA SER A 211 -14.63 1.31 13.66
C SER A 211 -14.51 -0.17 13.99
N ASN A 212 -14.71 -1.02 13.00
CA ASN A 212 -14.48 -2.45 13.17
C ASN A 212 -12.96 -2.76 13.20
N ALA A 213 -12.60 -3.99 13.59
CA ALA A 213 -11.20 -4.40 13.72
C ALA A 213 -10.39 -4.29 12.41
N LEU A 214 -11.07 -4.47 11.27
CA LEU A 214 -10.53 -4.33 9.92
C LEU A 214 -10.29 -2.87 9.48
N CYS A 215 -10.81 -1.90 10.24
CA CYS A 215 -10.94 -0.51 9.82
C CYS A 215 -11.62 -0.38 8.44
N SER A 216 -12.54 -1.30 8.11
CA SER A 216 -13.27 -1.30 6.85
C SER A 216 -14.60 -0.54 6.92
N ILE A 217 -14.95 -0.07 8.11
CA ILE A 217 -16.05 0.86 8.38
C ILE A 217 -15.51 1.92 9.33
N LEU A 218 -15.78 3.18 9.03
CA LEU A 218 -15.56 4.27 9.95
C LEU A 218 -16.83 5.10 10.07
N VAL A 219 -17.40 5.16 11.27
CA VAL A 219 -18.55 6.00 11.58
C VAL A 219 -18.07 7.16 12.44
N MET A 220 -18.32 8.37 11.99
CA MET A 220 -17.90 9.59 12.67
C MET A 220 -18.99 10.65 12.66
N MET A 221 -18.99 11.51 13.67
CA MET A 221 -19.89 12.65 13.78
C MET A 221 -19.12 13.93 13.48
N VAL A 222 -19.62 14.71 12.52
CA VAL A 222 -19.07 16.01 12.14
C VAL A 222 -20.08 17.11 12.43
N THR A 223 -19.63 18.24 12.97
CA THR A 223 -20.51 19.37 13.29
C THR A 223 -20.39 20.43 12.22
N VAL A 224 -21.54 20.90 11.70
CA VAL A 224 -21.59 22.01 10.74
C VAL A 224 -21.57 23.35 11.48
N PRO A 225 -20.71 24.32 11.10
CA PRO A 225 -20.53 25.57 11.85
C PRO A 225 -21.79 26.44 11.98
N ASN A 226 -22.56 26.59 10.90
CA ASN A 226 -23.68 27.55 10.85
C ASN A 226 -24.93 27.07 11.61
N GLU A 227 -25.17 25.76 11.63
CA GLU A 227 -26.40 25.19 12.16
C GLU A 227 -26.18 24.46 13.50
N LYS A 228 -24.92 24.30 13.94
CA LYS A 228 -24.51 23.39 15.04
C LYS A 228 -25.14 21.99 14.91
N THR A 229 -25.44 21.60 13.69
CA THR A 229 -26.09 20.33 13.40
C THR A 229 -25.01 19.27 13.29
N ALA A 230 -25.21 18.18 14.03
CA ALA A 230 -24.35 17.02 14.01
C ALA A 230 -24.77 16.09 12.86
N ILE A 231 -23.81 15.76 12.01
CA ILE A 231 -24.01 14.91 10.84
C ILE A 231 -23.21 13.64 11.03
N LEU A 232 -23.89 12.51 10.88
CA LEU A 232 -23.28 11.20 10.89
C LEU A 232 -22.68 10.94 9.50
N CYS A 233 -21.37 10.73 9.46
CA CYS A 233 -20.63 10.34 8.26
C CYS A 233 -20.16 8.90 8.42
N THR A 234 -20.56 8.04 7.48
CA THR A 234 -20.17 6.63 7.43
C THR A 234 -19.33 6.38 6.19
N LEU A 235 -18.11 5.90 6.40
CA LEU A 235 -17.17 5.51 5.35
C LEU A 235 -17.11 3.98 5.26
N ASP A 236 -17.46 3.46 4.09
CA ASP A 236 -17.38 2.02 3.78
C ASP A 236 -16.18 1.75 2.89
N TYR A 237 -15.31 0.83 3.32
CA TYR A 237 -14.15 0.36 2.57
C TYR A 237 -14.35 -1.10 2.16
N THR A 238 -15.25 -1.36 1.20
CA THR A 238 -15.51 -2.72 0.72
C THR A 238 -14.34 -3.30 -0.06
N ASP A 239 -13.49 -2.46 -0.62
CA ASP A 239 -12.24 -2.88 -1.24
C ASP A 239 -11.13 -2.95 -0.18
N HIS A 240 -10.79 -4.16 0.22
CA HIS A 240 -9.81 -4.40 1.28
C HIS A 240 -8.36 -4.22 0.82
N THR A 241 -8.13 -3.96 -0.46
CA THR A 241 -6.80 -3.66 -1.03
C THR A 241 -6.51 -2.17 -1.10
N ARG A 242 -7.45 -1.31 -0.66
CA ARG A 242 -7.32 0.16 -0.74
C ARG A 242 -7.45 0.85 0.60
N CYS A 243 -6.73 1.96 0.73
CA CYS A 243 -6.79 2.87 1.88
C CYS A 243 -7.93 3.89 1.82
N LEU A 244 -8.60 4.04 0.66
CA LEU A 244 -9.65 5.02 0.42
C LEU A 244 -11.03 4.35 0.49
N PRO A 245 -12.05 5.06 0.98
CA PRO A 245 -13.39 4.50 1.06
C PRO A 245 -13.96 4.30 -0.34
N THR A 246 -14.79 3.28 -0.45
CA THR A 246 -15.56 2.97 -1.65
C THR A 246 -16.92 3.63 -1.67
N ARG A 247 -17.48 3.93 -0.49
CA ARG A 247 -18.75 4.65 -0.35
C ARG A 247 -18.70 5.56 0.88
N VAL A 248 -19.46 6.64 0.79
CA VAL A 248 -19.60 7.66 1.82
C VAL A 248 -21.08 7.96 1.97
N HIS A 249 -21.59 7.85 3.20
CA HIS A 249 -22.98 8.12 3.53
C HIS A 249 -23.05 9.23 4.57
N PHE A 250 -23.94 10.20 4.35
CA PHE A 250 -24.21 11.29 5.27
C PHE A 250 -25.66 11.22 5.75
N GLU A 251 -25.85 11.27 7.06
CA GLU A 251 -27.15 11.24 7.71
C GLU A 251 -27.27 12.35 8.75
N CYS A 252 -28.44 12.98 8.82
CA CYS A 252 -28.78 14.00 9.82
C CYS A 252 -30.13 13.63 10.42
N ASN A 253 -30.18 13.54 11.76
CA ASN A 253 -31.40 13.18 12.50
C ASN A 253 -32.12 11.92 11.97
N GLY A 254 -31.35 10.90 11.57
CA GLY A 254 -31.87 9.62 11.06
C GLY A 254 -32.45 9.68 9.64
N LYS A 255 -32.23 10.78 8.91
CA LYS A 255 -32.58 10.90 7.49
C LYS A 255 -31.31 11.06 6.65
N PRO A 256 -31.21 10.37 5.51
CA PRO A 256 -30.11 10.61 4.58
C PRO A 256 -30.18 12.07 4.13
N LEU A 257 -29.03 12.75 4.11
CA LEU A 257 -28.98 14.09 3.52
C LEU A 257 -29.30 13.94 2.03
N ALA A 258 -30.28 14.72 1.56
CA ALA A 258 -30.54 14.88 0.14
C ALA A 258 -29.28 15.42 -0.55
N ASP A 259 -29.14 15.15 -1.85
CA ASP A 259 -28.01 15.59 -2.68
C ASP A 259 -28.00 17.12 -2.79
N SER A 260 -27.46 17.76 -1.76
CA SER A 260 -27.07 19.16 -1.76
C SER A 260 -25.67 19.26 -2.38
N PRO A 261 -25.42 20.26 -3.25
CA PRO A 261 -24.16 20.39 -3.97
C PRO A 261 -22.92 20.48 -3.05
N ASP A 262 -23.08 21.04 -1.85
CA ASP A 262 -22.00 21.13 -0.86
C ASP A 262 -21.62 19.75 -0.30
N TRP A 263 -22.60 18.88 -0.09
CA TRP A 263 -22.38 17.52 0.42
C TRP A 263 -21.88 16.56 -0.64
N ASP A 264 -22.26 16.75 -1.90
CA ASP A 264 -21.66 16.03 -3.03
C ASP A 264 -20.17 16.33 -3.18
N THR A 265 -19.78 17.59 -2.98
CA THR A 265 -18.36 17.99 -2.98
C THR A 265 -17.60 17.30 -1.85
N ASN A 266 -18.15 17.29 -0.64
CA ASN A 266 -17.54 16.59 0.51
C ASN A 266 -17.48 15.08 0.31
N ARG A 267 -18.51 14.49 -0.32
CA ARG A 267 -18.59 13.06 -0.65
C ARG A 267 -17.45 12.67 -1.61
N SER A 268 -17.29 13.42 -2.70
CA SER A 268 -16.20 13.21 -3.67
C SER A 268 -14.83 13.37 -3.02
N LEU A 269 -14.65 14.41 -2.20
CA LEU A 269 -13.41 14.65 -1.47
C LEU A 269 -13.02 13.47 -0.57
N LEU A 270 -13.97 12.88 0.17
CA LEU A 270 -13.73 11.73 1.04
C LEU A 270 -13.45 10.43 0.25
N LEU A 271 -13.97 10.30 -0.97
CA LEU A 271 -13.69 9.15 -1.85
C LEU A 271 -12.29 9.24 -2.49
N GLU A 272 -11.83 10.45 -2.78
CA GLU A 272 -10.58 10.69 -3.51
C GLU A 272 -9.37 10.93 -2.60
N THR A 273 -9.60 11.38 -1.37
CA THR A 273 -8.53 11.75 -0.45
C THR A 273 -8.61 10.99 0.89
N PRO A 274 -7.47 10.71 1.54
CA PRO A 274 -7.47 10.10 2.87
C PRO A 274 -8.30 10.90 3.86
N VAL A 275 -9.07 10.22 4.72
CA VAL A 275 -10.10 10.86 5.56
C VAL A 275 -9.56 12.02 6.42
N HIS A 276 -8.39 11.87 7.03
CA HIS A 276 -7.78 12.95 7.82
C HIS A 276 -7.39 14.19 6.97
N LYS A 277 -6.97 14.00 5.71
CA LYS A 277 -6.69 15.10 4.76
C LYS A 277 -8.00 15.72 4.25
N ALA A 278 -9.00 14.88 3.98
CA ALA A 278 -10.33 15.32 3.58
C ALA A 278 -10.95 16.21 4.66
N LEU A 279 -10.97 15.78 5.93
CA LEU A 279 -11.48 16.55 7.06
C LEU A 279 -10.74 17.88 7.25
N SER A 280 -9.42 17.88 7.08
CA SER A 280 -8.62 19.13 7.10
C SER A 280 -9.07 20.11 6.02
N THR A 281 -9.37 19.61 4.83
CA THR A 281 -9.86 20.42 3.70
C THR A 281 -11.29 20.89 3.94
N MET A 282 -12.19 20.01 4.43
CA MET A 282 -13.57 20.36 4.79
C MET A 282 -13.62 21.46 5.87
N ARG A 283 -12.73 21.40 6.87
CA ARG A 283 -12.59 22.46 7.88
C ARG A 283 -12.15 23.78 7.26
N ARG A 284 -11.14 23.74 6.37
CA ARG A 284 -10.66 24.94 5.66
C ARG A 284 -11.74 25.55 4.75
N MET A 285 -12.63 24.74 4.20
CA MET A 285 -13.77 25.18 3.41
C MET A 285 -14.92 25.75 4.26
N GLY A 286 -14.88 25.59 5.59
CA GLY A 286 -15.95 26.01 6.49
C GLY A 286 -17.15 25.04 6.54
N ASN A 287 -16.99 23.83 6.01
CA ASN A 287 -18.07 22.82 5.99
C ASN A 287 -18.24 22.10 7.33
N ILE A 288 -17.15 22.04 8.12
CA ILE A 288 -17.13 21.43 9.45
C ILE A 288 -16.31 22.30 10.42
N VAL A 289 -16.58 22.16 11.72
CA VAL A 289 -15.83 22.81 12.82
C VAL A 289 -14.46 22.15 13.01
#